data_AF-A0A7W7YFI3-F1
#
_entry.id   AF-A0A7W7YFI3-F1
#
_cell.length_a   1.000
_cell.length_b   1.000
_cell.length_c   1.000
_cell.angle_alpha   90.00
_cell.angle_beta   90.00
_cell.angle_gamma   90.00
#
_symmetry.space_group_name_H-M   'P 1'
#
loop_
_entity.id
_entity.type
_entity.pdbx_description
1 polymer ?
#
loop_
_entity_poly.entity_id
_entity_poly.type
_entity_poly.pdbx_seq_one_letter_code
_entity_poly.pdbx_strand_id
1 'polypeptide(L)'
;MILRLSALLLLLQAATALRAQAPAAEPPALTTARSTFLRQIMADSQLLTQQYERALAKAETEVATAGDYEEARAIRQRREQLQALYSGTASSLATTLPLTQARMMGSAQASGETLSGWRSNGSGAEWQNFRLTPGSYHLEFDANMSDAPVAGSIYASPKFQPQQSAMFAFDEVTLLGNSQENHRAFEIKRSTDETTFSTVRVGPMNFTRNPVTLRFTATDGYPANIIRIRNLRLVPVTDTTAAAAPASVTETTTSTAAMQQATATLKSAIETARKAASSGYLDALHDLAVTRPALKDQIDAEIRRIQRLDDPKKGKSGMHAISSNGDVFSGFEDISDARLADEEPLSGARFKITHEGRTLLVRLLWIDCPPVEEDDSDVKRFAKYFSIEDEDVVAVGRTARDFTATYLRDKPLRLLIRPDRDKDGTLAALLFLPNVGLYQNVLVNHGLASVMPPPREKQHNAMERAFLSTLGSLEAAAKHRKPAPGAWALSEEATERRQP
;
A
#
# COMPACT_ATOMS: atom_id res chain seq x y z
N MET A 1 -37.28 61.72 -17.93
CA MET A 1 -37.83 60.44 -17.44
C MET A 1 -37.29 59.23 -18.20
N ILE A 2 -37.13 59.32 -19.53
CA ILE A 2 -36.62 58.24 -20.39
C ILE A 2 -35.15 57.85 -20.10
N LEU A 3 -34.24 58.81 -19.85
CA LEU A 3 -32.83 58.51 -19.53
C LEU A 3 -32.63 57.74 -18.21
N ARG A 4 -33.52 57.92 -17.22
CA ARG A 4 -33.43 57.20 -15.94
C ARG A 4 -33.91 55.75 -16.06
N LEU A 5 -34.82 55.47 -17.02
CA LEU A 5 -35.29 54.12 -17.29
C LEU A 5 -34.22 53.30 -18.03
N SER A 6 -33.49 53.91 -18.97
CA SER A 6 -32.41 53.25 -19.71
C SER A 6 -31.21 52.90 -18.82
N ALA A 7 -30.86 53.76 -17.86
CA ALA A 7 -29.81 53.48 -16.88
C ALA A 7 -30.21 52.34 -15.91
N LEU A 8 -31.48 52.28 -15.51
CA LEU A 8 -32.01 51.21 -14.66
C LEU A 8 -32.04 49.86 -15.41
N LEU A 9 -32.37 49.86 -16.70
CA LEU A 9 -32.37 48.65 -17.53
C LEU A 9 -30.94 48.11 -17.75
N LEU A 10 -29.95 49.00 -17.95
CA LEU A 10 -28.54 48.62 -18.07
C LEU A 10 -27.98 48.08 -16.75
N LEU A 11 -28.38 48.64 -15.60
CA LEU A 11 -28.00 48.13 -14.29
C LEU A 11 -28.67 46.78 -13.97
N LEU A 12 -29.93 46.56 -14.40
CA LEU A 12 -30.57 45.26 -14.26
C LEU A 12 -29.96 44.19 -15.17
N GLN A 13 -29.54 44.55 -16.39
CA GLN A 13 -28.85 43.64 -17.31
C GLN A 13 -27.42 43.30 -16.84
N ALA A 14 -26.71 44.25 -16.22
CA ALA A 14 -25.42 43.98 -15.59
C ALA A 14 -25.55 43.06 -14.35
N ALA A 15 -26.63 43.22 -13.57
CA ALA A 15 -26.89 42.40 -12.38
C ALA A 15 -27.33 40.96 -12.74
N THR A 16 -28.01 40.74 -13.87
CA THR A 16 -28.34 39.39 -14.35
C THR A 16 -27.16 38.71 -15.04
N ALA A 17 -26.28 39.46 -15.72
CA ALA A 17 -25.04 38.92 -16.27
C ALA A 17 -24.03 38.47 -15.19
N LEU A 18 -23.98 39.15 -14.05
CA LEU A 18 -23.13 38.75 -12.91
C LEU A 18 -23.67 37.53 -12.15
N ARG A 19 -24.97 37.24 -12.24
CA ARG A 19 -25.62 36.13 -11.52
C ARG A 19 -25.66 34.82 -12.32
N ALA A 20 -25.21 34.85 -13.58
CA ALA A 20 -25.15 33.70 -14.48
C ALA A 20 -23.73 33.11 -14.65
N GLN A 21 -22.75 33.55 -13.86
CA GLN A 21 -21.49 32.82 -13.72
C GLN A 21 -21.74 31.63 -12.78
N ALA A 22 -22.00 30.46 -13.39
CA ALA A 22 -21.82 29.19 -12.70
C ALA A 22 -20.43 29.21 -12.04
N PRO A 23 -20.29 28.72 -10.79
CA PRO A 23 -18.97 28.65 -10.15
C PRO A 23 -18.04 27.90 -11.10
N ALA A 24 -16.91 28.52 -11.42
CA ALA A 24 -15.91 27.92 -12.30
C ALA A 24 -15.64 26.49 -11.81
N ALA A 25 -15.73 25.51 -12.71
CA ALA A 25 -15.54 24.12 -12.38
C ALA A 25 -14.21 23.96 -11.64
N GLU A 26 -14.30 23.54 -10.38
CA GLU A 26 -13.14 23.32 -9.52
C GLU A 26 -12.21 22.34 -10.25
N PRO A 27 -10.91 22.65 -10.41
CA PRO A 27 -10.01 21.82 -11.21
C PRO A 27 -10.00 20.38 -10.66
N PRO A 28 -9.96 19.35 -11.52
CA PRO A 28 -10.14 17.95 -11.12
C PRO A 28 -9.11 17.47 -10.08
N ALA A 29 -7.94 18.12 -10.03
CA ALA A 29 -6.94 17.90 -9.01
C ALA A 29 -7.40 18.33 -7.60
N LEU A 30 -8.12 19.45 -7.47
CA LEU A 30 -8.64 19.95 -6.20
C LEU A 30 -9.84 19.13 -5.71
N THR A 31 -10.74 18.72 -6.61
CA THR A 31 -11.85 17.82 -6.25
C THR A 31 -11.31 16.45 -5.80
N THR A 32 -10.28 15.93 -6.47
CA THR A 32 -9.59 14.70 -6.07
C THR A 32 -8.90 14.88 -4.72
N ALA A 33 -8.09 15.92 -4.53
CA ALA A 33 -7.40 16.19 -3.27
C ALA A 33 -8.37 16.36 -2.10
N ARG A 34 -9.46 17.10 -2.30
CA ARG A 34 -10.53 17.28 -1.31
C ARG A 34 -11.21 15.96 -0.97
N SER A 35 -11.53 15.12 -1.96
CA SER A 35 -12.11 13.79 -1.71
C SER A 35 -11.16 12.85 -0.96
N THR A 36 -9.84 13.02 -1.15
CA THR A 36 -8.80 12.20 -0.53
C THR A 36 -8.58 12.65 0.91
N PHE A 37 -8.53 13.96 1.14
CA PHE A 37 -8.45 14.58 2.45
C PHE A 37 -9.69 14.29 3.31
N LEU A 38 -10.89 14.35 2.74
CA LEU A 38 -12.12 13.98 3.45
C LEU A 38 -12.14 12.49 3.82
N ARG A 39 -11.68 11.61 2.92
CA ARG A 39 -11.49 10.18 3.24
C ARG A 39 -10.50 9.98 4.38
N GLN A 40 -9.40 10.73 4.39
CA GLN A 40 -8.38 10.62 5.43
C GLN A 40 -8.88 11.13 6.79
N ILE A 41 -9.54 12.29 6.83
CA ILE A 41 -10.17 12.80 8.07
C ILE A 41 -11.23 11.81 8.60
N MET A 42 -12.02 11.22 7.72
CA MET A 42 -13.02 10.23 8.12
C MET A 42 -12.36 8.94 8.63
N ALA A 43 -11.27 8.49 8.02
CA ALA A 43 -10.50 7.34 8.51
C ALA A 43 -9.87 7.61 9.88
N ASP A 44 -9.24 8.78 10.05
CA ASP A 44 -8.58 9.17 11.30
C ASP A 44 -9.59 9.36 12.43
N SER A 45 -10.75 9.96 12.15
CA SER A 45 -11.85 10.08 13.12
C SER A 45 -12.47 8.73 13.48
N GLN A 46 -12.59 7.79 12.53
CA GLN A 46 -13.05 6.42 12.80
C GLN A 46 -12.03 5.66 13.67
N LEU A 47 -10.73 5.82 13.40
CA LEU A 47 -9.67 5.20 14.20
C LEU A 47 -9.65 5.74 15.63
N LEU A 48 -9.79 7.05 15.81
CA LEU A 48 -9.91 7.69 17.12
C LEU A 48 -11.15 7.16 17.87
N THR A 49 -12.27 7.01 17.18
CA THR A 49 -13.52 6.49 17.76
C THR A 49 -13.38 5.02 18.17
N GLN A 50 -12.73 4.19 17.36
CA GLN A 50 -12.44 2.78 17.71
C GLN A 50 -11.47 2.66 18.89
N GLN A 51 -10.45 3.53 18.95
CA GLN A 51 -9.55 3.59 20.11
C GLN A 51 -10.31 4.01 21.37
N TYR A 52 -11.22 4.97 21.24
CA TYR A 52 -12.07 5.42 22.35
C TYR A 52 -13.06 4.33 22.80
N GLU A 53 -13.67 3.60 21.88
CA GLU A 53 -14.54 2.46 22.19
C GLU A 53 -13.77 1.35 22.93
N ARG A 54 -12.55 1.04 22.50
CA ARG A 54 -11.66 0.09 23.18
C ARG A 54 -11.27 0.58 24.58
N ALA A 55 -10.97 1.87 24.73
CA ALA A 55 -10.68 2.46 26.03
C ALA A 55 -11.90 2.39 26.97
N LEU A 56 -13.10 2.68 26.46
CA LEU A 56 -14.35 2.55 27.23
C LEU A 56 -14.66 1.09 27.59
N ALA A 57 -14.45 0.13 26.69
CA ALA A 57 -14.64 -1.28 26.99
C ALA A 57 -13.64 -1.77 28.08
N LYS A 58 -12.39 -1.30 28.02
CA LYS A 58 -11.39 -1.59 29.05
C LYS A 58 -11.78 -0.95 30.40
N ALA A 59 -12.20 0.31 30.40
CA ALA A 59 -12.68 1.00 31.59
C ALA A 59 -13.93 0.32 32.19
N GLU A 60 -14.88 -0.13 31.37
CA GLU A 60 -16.04 -0.92 31.81
C GLU A 60 -15.57 -2.17 32.57
N THR A 61 -14.59 -2.90 32.02
CA THR A 61 -14.07 -4.11 32.65
C THR A 61 -13.33 -3.82 33.96
N GLU A 62 -12.49 -2.78 34.00
CA GLU A 62 -11.72 -2.42 35.19
C GLU A 62 -12.62 -1.96 36.34
N VAL A 63 -13.62 -1.13 36.05
CA VAL A 63 -14.60 -0.63 37.02
C VAL A 63 -15.53 -1.76 37.50
N ALA A 64 -15.95 -2.66 36.60
CA ALA A 64 -16.72 -3.84 36.98
C ALA A 64 -15.90 -4.81 37.87
N THR A 65 -14.58 -4.91 37.67
CA THR A 65 -13.70 -5.70 38.56
C THR A 65 -13.42 -5.02 39.90
N ALA A 66 -13.49 -3.69 39.96
CA ALA A 66 -13.35 -2.92 41.20
C ALA A 66 -14.61 -2.95 42.10
N GLY A 67 -15.74 -3.46 41.58
CA GLY A 67 -17.00 -3.62 42.32
C GLY A 67 -18.00 -2.46 42.14
N ASP A 68 -17.65 -1.45 41.35
CA ASP A 68 -18.49 -0.26 41.12
C ASP A 68 -19.41 -0.46 39.90
N TYR A 69 -20.44 -1.30 40.09
CA TYR A 69 -21.36 -1.71 39.02
C TYR A 69 -22.20 -0.56 38.42
N GLU A 70 -22.39 0.54 39.15
CA GLU A 70 -23.13 1.70 38.66
C GLU A 70 -22.34 2.48 37.59
N GLU A 71 -21.04 2.68 37.81
CA GLU A 71 -20.16 3.34 36.84
C GLU A 71 -19.93 2.45 35.61
N ALA A 72 -19.78 1.14 35.79
CA ALA A 72 -19.68 0.19 34.66
C ALA A 72 -20.94 0.24 33.77
N ARG A 73 -22.12 0.39 34.36
CA ARG A 73 -23.38 0.53 33.62
C ARG A 73 -23.45 1.85 32.85
N ALA A 74 -22.99 2.96 33.43
CA ALA A 74 -22.93 4.25 32.75
C ALA A 74 -21.96 4.23 31.55
N ILE A 75 -20.80 3.58 31.71
CA ILE A 75 -19.82 3.39 30.63
C ILE A 75 -20.41 2.53 29.50
N ARG A 76 -21.12 1.45 29.85
CA ARG A 76 -21.83 0.60 28.87
C ARG A 76 -22.88 1.39 28.08
N GLN A 77 -23.71 2.17 28.75
CA GLN A 77 -24.71 3.03 28.07
C GLN A 77 -24.05 4.04 27.13
N ARG A 78 -22.91 4.61 27.52
CA ARG A 78 -22.16 5.55 26.67
C ARG A 78 -21.55 4.85 25.44
N ARG A 79 -21.10 3.59 25.59
CA ARG A 79 -20.63 2.77 24.47
C ARG A 79 -21.77 2.44 23.50
N GLU A 80 -22.93 2.06 24.01
CA GLU A 80 -24.13 1.78 23.21
C GLU A 80 -24.62 3.02 22.46
N GLN A 81 -24.59 4.20 23.11
CA GLN A 81 -24.91 5.48 22.46
C GLN A 81 -23.92 5.82 21.33
N LEU A 82 -22.63 5.61 21.53
CA LEU A 82 -21.63 5.80 20.48
C LEU A 82 -21.84 4.80 19.33
N GLN A 83 -22.04 3.52 19.61
CA GLN A 83 -22.34 2.52 18.57
C GLN A 83 -23.61 2.86 17.79
N ALA A 84 -24.66 3.35 18.45
CA ALA A 84 -25.90 3.77 17.80
C ALA A 84 -25.72 5.02 16.92
N LEU A 85 -24.80 5.94 17.26
CA LEU A 85 -24.46 7.08 16.42
C LEU A 85 -23.70 6.67 15.15
N TYR A 86 -22.99 5.54 15.16
CA TYR A 86 -22.16 5.06 14.05
C TYR A 86 -22.72 3.84 13.30
N SER A 87 -23.85 3.26 13.72
CA SER A 87 -24.47 2.09 13.07
C SER A 87 -24.97 2.34 11.63
N GLY A 88 -24.85 3.58 11.13
CA GLY A 88 -25.14 3.96 9.74
C GLY A 88 -23.94 4.54 8.97
N THR A 89 -22.74 4.62 9.57
CA THR A 89 -21.56 5.18 8.91
C THR A 89 -20.72 4.06 8.29
N ALA A 90 -20.71 3.97 6.96
CA ALA A 90 -19.87 3.00 6.24
C ALA A 90 -18.40 3.13 6.68
N SER A 91 -17.76 1.98 6.96
CA SER A 91 -16.31 1.92 7.18
C SER A 91 -15.61 2.52 5.96
N SER A 92 -14.81 3.58 6.16
CA SER A 92 -14.16 4.33 5.08
C SER A 92 -13.08 3.52 4.33
N LEU A 93 -12.69 2.35 4.88
CA LEU A 93 -11.76 1.40 4.29
C LEU A 93 -12.44 0.30 3.47
N ALA A 94 -13.78 0.23 3.49
CA ALA A 94 -14.52 -0.75 2.72
C ALA A 94 -14.53 -0.37 1.23
N THR A 95 -14.10 -1.29 0.37
CA THR A 95 -14.15 -1.10 -1.08
C THR A 95 -15.51 -1.59 -1.58
N THR A 96 -16.35 -0.68 -2.08
CA THR A 96 -17.68 -1.03 -2.60
C THR A 96 -17.59 -1.77 -3.93
N LEU A 97 -18.51 -2.72 -4.17
CA LEU A 97 -18.67 -3.45 -5.42
C LEU A 97 -19.87 -2.82 -6.18
N PRO A 98 -19.66 -1.79 -7.01
CA PRO A 98 -20.75 -1.08 -7.66
C PRO A 98 -21.45 -1.97 -8.68
N LEU A 99 -22.79 -2.05 -8.60
CA LEU A 99 -23.59 -2.85 -9.53
C LEU A 99 -23.57 -2.29 -10.95
N THR A 100 -23.26 -1.01 -11.14
CA THR A 100 -23.10 -0.37 -12.46
C THR A 100 -21.91 -0.92 -13.24
N GLN A 101 -20.91 -1.49 -12.55
CA GLN A 101 -19.73 -2.12 -13.16
C GLN A 101 -19.86 -3.65 -13.22
N ALA A 102 -20.95 -4.21 -12.69
CA ALA A 102 -21.18 -5.64 -12.71
C ALA A 102 -21.72 -6.09 -14.08
N ARG A 103 -21.11 -7.13 -14.63
CA ARG A 103 -21.67 -7.90 -15.74
C ARG A 103 -22.63 -8.94 -15.19
N MET A 104 -23.91 -8.80 -15.51
CA MET A 104 -24.93 -9.75 -15.08
C MET A 104 -24.85 -11.06 -15.87
N MET A 105 -25.10 -12.18 -15.18
CA MET A 105 -25.09 -13.54 -15.73
C MET A 105 -26.41 -14.25 -15.43
N GLY A 106 -26.86 -15.09 -16.37
CA GLY A 106 -28.10 -15.85 -16.23
C GLY A 106 -29.33 -14.95 -16.13
N SER A 107 -30.16 -15.21 -15.12
CA SER A 107 -31.40 -14.45 -14.88
C SER A 107 -31.26 -13.29 -13.89
N ALA A 108 -30.07 -13.10 -13.29
CA ALA A 108 -29.85 -12.05 -12.31
C ALA A 108 -29.99 -10.66 -12.93
N GLN A 109 -30.60 -9.74 -12.17
CA GLN A 109 -30.86 -8.37 -12.59
C GLN A 109 -30.42 -7.38 -11.52
N ALA A 110 -29.80 -6.28 -11.94
CA ALA A 110 -29.50 -5.13 -11.09
C ALA A 110 -30.61 -4.08 -11.24
N SER A 111 -31.23 -3.68 -10.13
CA SER A 111 -32.20 -2.58 -10.08
C SER A 111 -31.74 -1.58 -9.03
N GLY A 112 -31.24 -0.42 -9.50
CA GLY A 112 -30.57 0.55 -8.62
C GLY A 112 -29.36 -0.08 -7.92
N GLU A 113 -29.41 -0.11 -6.59
CA GLU A 113 -28.36 -0.69 -5.74
C GLU A 113 -28.68 -2.13 -5.26
N THR A 114 -29.71 -2.77 -5.83
CA THR A 114 -30.15 -4.11 -5.43
C THR A 114 -29.98 -5.13 -6.54
N LEU A 115 -29.35 -6.27 -6.23
CA LEU A 115 -29.32 -7.46 -7.06
C LEU A 115 -30.51 -8.38 -6.74
N SER A 116 -31.19 -8.85 -7.79
CA SER A 116 -32.38 -9.71 -7.70
C SER A 116 -32.46 -10.65 -8.91
N GLY A 117 -33.56 -11.39 -9.05
CA GLY A 117 -33.82 -12.19 -10.26
C GLY A 117 -33.12 -13.55 -10.30
N TRP A 118 -32.79 -14.14 -9.16
CA TRP A 118 -32.02 -15.40 -9.03
C TRP A 118 -32.81 -16.67 -9.41
N ARG A 119 -33.36 -16.75 -10.64
CA ARG A 119 -34.32 -17.79 -11.05
C ARG A 119 -33.67 -19.02 -11.70
N SER A 120 -32.50 -18.88 -12.30
CA SER A 120 -31.77 -19.96 -12.97
C SER A 120 -30.46 -20.30 -12.26
N ASN A 121 -30.02 -21.54 -12.37
CA ASN A 121 -28.69 -21.96 -11.93
C ASN A 121 -27.61 -21.11 -12.64
N GLY A 122 -26.57 -20.71 -11.91
CA GLY A 122 -25.48 -19.88 -12.42
C GLY A 122 -25.84 -18.42 -12.63
N SER A 123 -27.00 -17.97 -12.13
CA SER A 123 -27.34 -16.55 -12.10
C SER A 123 -26.35 -15.81 -11.21
N GLY A 124 -25.81 -14.70 -11.70
CA GLY A 124 -24.64 -14.09 -11.07
C GLY A 124 -24.37 -12.66 -11.50
N ALA A 125 -23.37 -12.07 -10.84
CA ALA A 125 -22.77 -10.79 -11.16
C ALA A 125 -21.25 -10.94 -11.17
N GLU A 126 -20.59 -10.42 -12.20
CA GLU A 126 -19.13 -10.50 -12.36
C GLU A 126 -18.53 -9.09 -12.50
N TRP A 127 -17.50 -8.80 -11.71
CA TRP A 127 -16.72 -7.56 -11.79
C TRP A 127 -15.35 -7.87 -12.38
N GLN A 128 -15.14 -7.44 -13.63
CA GLN A 128 -13.88 -7.64 -14.35
C GLN A 128 -12.90 -6.49 -14.07
N ASN A 129 -11.61 -6.80 -14.02
CA ASN A 129 -10.54 -5.83 -13.80
C ASN A 129 -10.75 -4.96 -12.55
N PHE A 130 -11.32 -5.53 -11.49
CA PHE A 130 -11.61 -4.84 -10.26
C PHE A 130 -10.30 -4.51 -9.54
N ARG A 131 -10.08 -3.22 -9.27
CA ARG A 131 -8.85 -2.74 -8.62
C ARG A 131 -8.99 -2.84 -7.11
N LEU A 132 -8.22 -3.75 -6.51
CA LEU A 132 -8.21 -3.98 -5.07
C LEU A 132 -6.77 -4.00 -4.58
N THR A 133 -6.50 -3.39 -3.43
CA THR A 133 -5.18 -3.50 -2.79
C THR A 133 -4.96 -4.94 -2.33
N PRO A 134 -3.78 -5.55 -2.53
CA PRO A 134 -3.51 -6.88 -1.99
C PRO A 134 -3.68 -6.91 -0.47
N GLY A 135 -4.36 -7.93 0.06
CA GLY A 135 -4.68 -8.07 1.48
C GLY A 135 -5.81 -9.08 1.74
N SER A 136 -6.13 -9.24 3.03
CA SER A 136 -7.25 -10.07 3.48
C SER A 136 -8.52 -9.24 3.62
N TYR A 137 -9.64 -9.72 3.08
CA TYR A 137 -10.92 -9.01 3.09
C TYR A 137 -12.07 -9.94 3.49
N HIS A 138 -13.08 -9.37 4.15
CA HIS A 138 -14.41 -9.95 4.25
C HIS A 138 -15.34 -9.31 3.21
N LEU A 139 -16.15 -10.12 2.55
CA LEU A 139 -17.30 -9.64 1.82
C LEU A 139 -18.43 -9.38 2.82
N GLU A 140 -18.95 -8.16 2.84
CA GLU A 140 -20.14 -7.77 3.58
C GLU A 140 -21.21 -7.31 2.61
N PHE A 141 -22.46 -7.73 2.85
CA PHE A 141 -23.63 -7.26 2.12
C PHE A 141 -24.88 -7.46 2.95
N ASP A 142 -25.95 -6.78 2.56
CA ASP A 142 -27.26 -6.94 3.18
C ASP A 142 -28.13 -7.80 2.27
N ALA A 143 -28.70 -8.88 2.81
CA ALA A 143 -29.57 -9.78 2.07
C ALA A 143 -30.94 -9.95 2.73
N ASN A 144 -31.95 -10.06 1.89
CA ASN A 144 -33.30 -10.47 2.24
C ASN A 144 -33.73 -11.60 1.30
N MET A 145 -34.38 -12.62 1.86
CA MET A 145 -35.00 -13.71 1.13
C MET A 145 -36.43 -13.87 1.62
N SER A 146 -37.40 -13.57 0.77
CA SER A 146 -38.83 -13.76 1.03
C SER A 146 -39.46 -14.73 0.04
N ASP A 147 -40.73 -15.05 0.25
CA ASP A 147 -41.49 -15.90 -0.66
C ASP A 147 -41.96 -15.09 -1.88
N ALA A 148 -41.94 -15.70 -3.06
CA ALA A 148 -42.57 -15.08 -4.21
C ALA A 148 -44.10 -15.13 -4.08
N PRO A 149 -44.84 -14.06 -4.43
CA PRO A 149 -46.28 -14.11 -4.54
C PRO A 149 -46.64 -15.01 -5.73
N VAL A 150 -47.36 -16.08 -5.48
CA VAL A 150 -47.72 -17.06 -6.52
C VAL A 150 -49.24 -17.17 -6.64
N ALA A 151 -49.73 -17.06 -7.88
CA ALA A 151 -51.10 -17.42 -8.23
C ALA A 151 -51.25 -18.95 -8.13
N GLY A 152 -52.29 -19.40 -7.41
CA GLY A 152 -52.41 -20.72 -6.75
C GLY A 152 -52.41 -22.01 -7.59
N SER A 153 -51.77 -22.08 -8.75
CA SER A 153 -51.71 -23.28 -9.62
C SER A 153 -50.29 -23.82 -9.88
N ILE A 154 -49.22 -23.08 -9.56
CA ILE A 154 -47.84 -23.42 -9.98
C ILE A 154 -47.07 -24.28 -8.95
N TYR A 155 -47.56 -24.40 -7.71
CA TYR A 155 -46.89 -25.14 -6.62
C TYR A 155 -47.04 -26.67 -6.66
N ALA A 156 -47.60 -27.26 -7.72
CA ALA A 156 -47.78 -28.71 -7.82
C ALA A 156 -46.46 -29.51 -7.90
N SER A 157 -45.33 -28.84 -8.18
CA SER A 157 -44.00 -29.44 -8.21
C SER A 157 -43.14 -28.94 -7.04
N PRO A 158 -42.41 -29.82 -6.32
CA PRO A 158 -41.54 -29.43 -5.22
C PRO A 158 -40.42 -28.46 -5.64
N LYS A 159 -40.09 -28.40 -6.94
CA LYS A 159 -39.13 -27.42 -7.50
C LYS A 159 -39.63 -25.97 -7.45
N PHE A 160 -40.93 -25.77 -7.25
CA PHE A 160 -41.55 -24.45 -7.18
C PHE A 160 -41.96 -24.08 -5.76
N GLN A 161 -41.65 -24.87 -4.73
CA GLN A 161 -41.92 -24.48 -3.34
C GLN A 161 -40.89 -23.48 -2.83
N PRO A 162 -41.27 -22.49 -2.00
CA PRO A 162 -40.33 -21.55 -1.40
C PRO A 162 -39.34 -22.31 -0.52
N GLN A 163 -38.05 -22.08 -0.77
CA GLN A 163 -36.99 -22.71 -0.01
C GLN A 163 -36.75 -21.97 1.31
N GLN A 164 -36.22 -22.67 2.31
CA GLN A 164 -35.87 -22.09 3.62
C GLN A 164 -34.51 -21.37 3.59
N SER A 165 -33.67 -21.72 2.63
CA SER A 165 -32.38 -21.09 2.43
C SER A 165 -31.93 -21.16 0.98
N ALA A 166 -31.02 -20.25 0.62
CA ALA A 166 -30.42 -20.15 -0.70
C ALA A 166 -28.90 -20.14 -0.57
N MET A 167 -28.24 -20.92 -1.43
CA MET A 167 -26.79 -21.09 -1.48
C MET A 167 -26.19 -20.19 -2.55
N PHE A 168 -25.16 -19.45 -2.15
CA PHE A 168 -24.42 -18.55 -3.02
C PHE A 168 -22.92 -18.83 -2.88
N ALA A 169 -22.20 -18.49 -3.94
CA ALA A 169 -20.76 -18.54 -4.00
C ALA A 169 -20.20 -17.19 -4.41
N PHE A 170 -19.07 -16.83 -3.80
CA PHE A 170 -18.25 -15.71 -4.21
C PHE A 170 -16.82 -16.20 -4.46
N ASP A 171 -16.28 -15.92 -5.64
CA ASP A 171 -14.98 -16.42 -6.07
C ASP A 171 -14.17 -15.42 -6.88
N GLU A 172 -12.84 -15.56 -6.81
CA GLU A 172 -11.90 -14.90 -7.70
C GLU A 172 -11.70 -15.75 -8.95
N VAL A 173 -12.17 -15.26 -10.11
CA VAL A 173 -12.08 -15.97 -11.39
C VAL A 173 -10.70 -15.75 -12.00
N THR A 174 -9.78 -16.69 -11.79
CA THR A 174 -8.46 -16.69 -12.46
C THR A 174 -8.15 -18.03 -13.11
N LEU A 175 -7.35 -18.02 -14.17
CA LEU A 175 -6.89 -19.22 -14.89
C LEU A 175 -5.72 -19.94 -14.20
N LEU A 176 -5.36 -19.53 -12.99
CA LEU A 176 -4.20 -20.03 -12.25
C LEU A 176 -4.66 -20.89 -11.06
N GLY A 177 -3.84 -21.88 -10.68
CA GLY A 177 -4.20 -22.95 -9.74
C GLY A 177 -4.68 -22.53 -8.34
N ASN A 178 -4.52 -21.26 -7.95
CA ASN A 178 -4.88 -20.73 -6.64
C ASN A 178 -6.29 -20.11 -6.58
N SER A 179 -7.03 -20.03 -7.70
CA SER A 179 -8.40 -19.48 -7.74
C SER A 179 -9.35 -20.15 -6.73
N GLN A 180 -9.17 -21.45 -6.46
CA GLN A 180 -9.97 -22.21 -5.50
C GLN A 180 -9.82 -21.69 -4.05
N GLU A 181 -8.69 -21.08 -3.70
CA GLU A 181 -8.42 -20.62 -2.33
C GLU A 181 -9.31 -19.42 -1.93
N ASN A 182 -9.78 -18.65 -2.93
CA ASN A 182 -10.66 -17.50 -2.76
C ASN A 182 -12.13 -17.79 -3.10
N HIS A 183 -12.52 -19.06 -3.21
CA HIS A 183 -13.91 -19.46 -3.32
C HIS A 183 -14.57 -19.55 -1.93
N ARG A 184 -15.70 -18.88 -1.73
CA ARG A 184 -16.50 -18.95 -0.49
C ARG A 184 -17.95 -19.21 -0.83
N ALA A 185 -18.49 -20.32 -0.35
CA ALA A 185 -19.91 -20.62 -0.37
C ALA A 185 -20.56 -20.20 0.96
N PHE A 186 -21.78 -19.67 0.90
CA PHE A 186 -22.51 -19.20 2.09
C PHE A 186 -24.02 -19.26 1.88
N GLU A 187 -24.74 -19.31 2.99
CA GLU A 187 -26.20 -19.47 3.05
C GLU A 187 -26.89 -18.14 3.36
N ILE A 188 -27.92 -17.82 2.58
CA ILE A 188 -28.88 -16.76 2.89
C ILE A 188 -30.16 -17.45 3.38
N LYS A 189 -30.57 -17.15 4.62
CA LYS A 189 -31.77 -17.73 5.22
C LYS A 189 -33.01 -16.93 4.87
N ARG A 190 -34.13 -17.62 4.79
CA ARG A 190 -35.45 -17.02 4.61
C ARG A 190 -35.78 -16.09 5.78
N SER A 191 -36.28 -14.90 5.45
CA SER A 191 -36.86 -13.93 6.36
C SER A 191 -38.39 -14.06 6.34
N THR A 192 -39.03 -13.83 7.49
CA THR A 192 -40.49 -13.72 7.59
C THR A 192 -41.03 -12.37 7.12
N ASP A 193 -40.15 -11.39 6.97
CA ASP A 193 -40.47 -10.01 6.58
C ASP A 193 -39.70 -9.62 5.31
N GLU A 194 -40.41 -9.08 4.31
CA GLU A 194 -39.89 -8.65 3.02
C GLU A 194 -39.06 -7.36 3.10
N THR A 195 -39.15 -6.64 4.21
CA THR A 195 -38.49 -5.33 4.40
C THR A 195 -37.20 -5.41 5.23
N THR A 196 -37.05 -6.47 6.04
CA THR A 196 -35.91 -6.63 6.93
C THR A 196 -34.73 -7.28 6.20
N PHE A 197 -33.63 -6.56 6.07
CA PHE A 197 -32.37 -7.11 5.53
C PHE A 197 -31.47 -7.57 6.67
N SER A 198 -30.85 -8.74 6.49
CA SER A 198 -29.82 -9.26 7.37
C SER A 198 -28.44 -9.01 6.77
N THR A 199 -27.51 -8.49 7.57
CA THR A 199 -26.12 -8.33 7.14
C THR A 199 -25.42 -9.68 7.15
N VAL A 200 -24.86 -10.05 6.01
CA VAL A 200 -24.10 -11.28 5.80
C VAL A 200 -22.64 -10.92 5.63
N ARG A 201 -21.76 -11.61 6.36
CA ARG A 201 -20.31 -11.45 6.29
C ARG A 201 -19.65 -12.77 5.93
N VAL A 202 -18.85 -12.74 4.87
CA VAL A 202 -18.24 -13.93 4.24
C VAL A 202 -16.74 -13.70 4.13
N GLY A 203 -15.93 -14.69 4.54
CA GLY A 203 -14.46 -14.62 4.45
C GLY A 203 -13.79 -15.12 5.73
N PRO A 204 -12.48 -14.91 5.88
CA PRO A 204 -11.63 -14.03 5.06
C PRO A 204 -11.30 -14.60 3.67
N MET A 205 -11.04 -13.71 2.71
CA MET A 205 -10.51 -13.99 1.38
C MET A 205 -9.21 -13.22 1.19
N ASN A 206 -8.23 -13.83 0.54
CA ASN A 206 -6.86 -13.30 0.48
C ASN A 206 -6.52 -12.93 -0.96
N PHE A 207 -6.58 -11.64 -1.28
CA PHE A 207 -6.24 -11.16 -2.61
C PHE A 207 -4.76 -10.80 -2.65
N THR A 208 -3.99 -11.47 -3.50
CA THR A 208 -2.55 -11.22 -3.65
C THR A 208 -2.23 -10.37 -4.88
N ARG A 209 -3.25 -10.03 -5.70
CA ARG A 209 -3.10 -9.47 -7.04
C ARG A 209 -4.01 -8.27 -7.24
N ASN A 210 -3.65 -7.44 -8.22
CA ASN A 210 -4.42 -6.31 -8.68
C ASN A 210 -4.12 -6.08 -10.17
N PRO A 211 -5.11 -6.04 -11.08
CA PRO A 211 -6.54 -6.20 -10.83
C PRO A 211 -6.99 -7.66 -10.67
N VAL A 212 -8.17 -7.86 -10.08
CA VAL A 212 -8.82 -9.17 -9.89
C VAL A 212 -10.17 -9.22 -10.61
N THR A 213 -10.62 -10.43 -10.97
CA THR A 213 -11.99 -10.64 -11.44
C THR A 213 -12.77 -11.34 -10.35
N LEU A 214 -13.86 -10.72 -9.90
CA LEU A 214 -14.68 -11.21 -8.81
C LEU A 214 -16.02 -11.66 -9.35
N ARG A 215 -16.52 -12.78 -8.86
CA ARG A 215 -17.81 -13.34 -9.30
C ARG A 215 -18.66 -13.72 -8.10
N PHE A 216 -19.90 -13.28 -8.13
CA PHE A 216 -20.94 -13.64 -7.18
C PHE A 216 -22.00 -14.46 -7.92
N THR A 217 -22.26 -15.70 -7.51
CA THR A 217 -23.16 -16.62 -8.22
C THR A 217 -24.09 -17.37 -7.27
N ALA A 218 -25.30 -17.63 -7.73
CA ALA A 218 -26.22 -18.57 -7.09
C ALA A 218 -25.87 -20.00 -7.49
N THR A 219 -25.80 -20.91 -6.53
CA THR A 219 -25.50 -22.34 -6.79
C THR A 219 -26.66 -23.06 -7.48
N ASP A 220 -27.89 -22.61 -7.22
CA ASP A 220 -29.13 -23.12 -7.83
C ASP A 220 -30.04 -21.97 -8.30
N GLY A 221 -31.12 -22.33 -9.00
CA GLY A 221 -32.19 -21.39 -9.34
C GLY A 221 -33.27 -21.37 -8.25
N TYR A 222 -33.64 -20.18 -7.78
CA TYR A 222 -34.64 -19.96 -6.73
C TYR A 222 -35.90 -19.24 -7.27
N PRO A 223 -36.67 -19.85 -8.19
CA PRO A 223 -37.83 -19.19 -8.81
C PRO A 223 -39.00 -18.91 -7.84
N ALA A 224 -39.05 -19.62 -6.71
CA ALA A 224 -40.10 -19.53 -5.70
C ALA A 224 -39.79 -18.52 -4.57
N ASN A 225 -38.60 -17.92 -4.57
CA ASN A 225 -38.17 -16.96 -3.57
C ASN A 225 -37.82 -15.61 -4.24
N ILE A 226 -38.06 -14.52 -3.52
CA ILE A 226 -37.56 -13.19 -3.87
C ILE A 226 -36.31 -12.97 -3.02
N ILE A 227 -35.14 -13.07 -3.65
CA ILE A 227 -33.86 -12.78 -3.00
C ILE A 227 -33.38 -11.41 -3.46
N ARG A 228 -33.12 -10.51 -2.51
CA ARG A 228 -32.61 -9.15 -2.72
C ARG A 228 -31.30 -8.98 -1.98
N ILE A 229 -30.28 -8.52 -2.69
CA ILE A 229 -28.95 -8.28 -2.12
C ILE A 229 -28.55 -6.84 -2.41
N ARG A 230 -28.08 -6.11 -1.41
CA ARG A 230 -27.63 -4.71 -1.53
C ARG A 230 -26.34 -4.48 -0.72
N ASN A 231 -25.74 -3.31 -0.89
CA ASN A 231 -24.56 -2.88 -0.13
C ASN A 231 -23.34 -3.83 -0.20
N LEU A 232 -23.09 -4.46 -1.36
CA LEU A 232 -21.92 -5.33 -1.53
C LEU A 232 -20.61 -4.52 -1.36
N ARG A 233 -19.77 -4.93 -0.41
CA ARG A 233 -18.49 -4.29 -0.11
C ARG A 233 -17.47 -5.30 0.40
N LEU A 234 -16.19 -5.02 0.11
CA LEU A 234 -15.05 -5.74 0.66
C LEU A 234 -14.44 -4.92 1.81
N VAL A 235 -14.49 -5.46 3.02
CA VAL A 235 -13.97 -4.84 4.24
C VAL A 235 -12.63 -5.48 4.58
N PRO A 236 -11.52 -4.73 4.71
CA PRO A 236 -10.23 -5.30 5.05
C PRO A 236 -10.26 -5.92 6.45
N VAL A 237 -9.65 -7.10 6.58
CA VAL A 237 -9.47 -7.76 7.86
C VAL A 237 -8.33 -7.04 8.59
N THR A 238 -8.68 -6.23 9.59
CA THR A 238 -7.73 -5.74 10.59
C THR A 238 -7.77 -6.76 11.73
N ASP A 239 -6.67 -7.48 11.97
CA ASP A 239 -6.60 -8.60 12.91
C ASP A 239 -7.37 -8.33 14.21
N THR A 240 -8.57 -8.88 14.29
CA THR A 240 -9.44 -8.86 15.45
C THR A 240 -10.19 -10.19 15.42
N THR A 241 -10.01 -10.99 16.48
CA THR A 241 -10.70 -12.25 16.84
C THR A 241 -10.07 -13.59 16.42
N ALA A 242 -9.07 -14.02 17.20
CA ALA A 242 -9.00 -15.41 17.67
C ALA A 242 -9.88 -15.53 18.93
N ALA A 243 -10.78 -16.50 18.96
CA ALA A 243 -11.74 -16.72 20.05
C ALA A 243 -11.14 -17.56 21.20
N ALA A 244 -11.36 -17.06 22.43
CA ALA A 244 -11.53 -17.74 23.72
C ALA A 244 -10.60 -18.91 24.14
N ALA A 245 -9.71 -18.65 25.10
CA ALA A 245 -9.53 -19.37 26.39
C ALA A 245 -8.50 -18.62 27.28
N PRO A 246 -8.42 -18.92 28.59
CA PRO A 246 -8.85 -18.09 29.72
C PRO A 246 -7.80 -17.08 30.23
N ALA A 247 -8.27 -16.26 31.17
CA ALA A 247 -7.57 -15.19 31.85
C ALA A 247 -6.18 -15.55 32.41
N SER A 248 -5.21 -14.70 32.12
CA SER A 248 -4.25 -14.20 33.10
C SER A 248 -3.71 -12.86 32.62
N VAL A 249 -4.14 -11.80 33.29
CA VAL A 249 -3.59 -10.46 33.17
C VAL A 249 -2.22 -10.46 33.84
N THR A 250 -1.17 -10.19 33.07
CA THR A 250 0.01 -9.50 33.58
C THR A 250 0.66 -8.74 32.44
N GLU A 251 0.35 -7.43 32.45
CA GLU A 251 1.25 -6.32 32.19
C GLU A 251 2.09 -6.28 30.89
N THR A 252 2.15 -5.06 30.36
CA THR A 252 2.50 -4.60 29.02
C THR A 252 3.99 -4.75 28.64
N THR A 253 4.68 -5.76 29.16
CA THR A 253 6.09 -6.10 28.87
C THR A 253 6.26 -7.51 28.27
N THR A 254 5.20 -8.31 28.22
CA THR A 254 5.25 -9.73 27.78
C THR A 254 5.06 -9.93 26.26
N SER A 255 4.46 -8.98 25.54
CA SER A 255 4.16 -9.14 24.11
C SER A 255 5.42 -9.33 23.25
N THR A 256 6.49 -8.58 23.51
CA THR A 256 7.77 -8.73 22.82
C THR A 256 8.50 -10.02 23.20
N ALA A 257 8.46 -10.41 24.47
CA ALA A 257 9.08 -11.66 24.93
C ALA A 257 8.35 -12.91 24.38
N ALA A 258 7.02 -12.90 24.38
CA ALA A 258 6.20 -13.96 23.80
C ALA A 258 6.38 -14.05 22.27
N MET A 259 6.49 -12.91 21.58
CA MET A 259 6.76 -12.86 20.14
C MET A 259 8.20 -13.30 19.81
N GLN A 260 9.18 -12.96 20.64
CA GLN A 260 10.56 -13.46 20.53
C GLN A 260 10.64 -14.97 20.79
N GLN A 261 9.88 -15.48 21.75
CA GLN A 261 9.81 -16.90 22.05
C GLN A 261 9.10 -17.68 20.92
N ALA A 262 8.02 -17.14 20.36
CA ALA A 262 7.31 -17.71 19.21
C ALA A 262 8.16 -17.69 17.93
N THR A 263 8.93 -16.63 17.70
CA THR A 263 9.88 -16.57 16.57
C THR A 263 11.07 -17.52 16.77
N ALA A 264 11.55 -17.71 18.00
CA ALA A 264 12.59 -18.68 18.31
C ALA A 264 12.10 -20.13 18.10
N THR A 265 10.89 -20.48 18.55
CA THR A 265 10.32 -21.80 18.33
C THR A 265 10.07 -22.07 16.85
N LEU A 266 9.52 -21.11 16.10
CA LEU A 266 9.33 -21.23 14.66
C LEU A 266 10.66 -21.40 13.92
N LYS A 267 11.70 -20.62 14.26
CA LYS A 267 13.05 -20.77 13.69
C LYS A 267 13.60 -22.17 13.96
N SER A 268 13.45 -22.69 15.18
CA SER A 268 13.91 -24.04 15.53
C SER A 268 13.17 -25.14 14.77
N ALA A 269 11.85 -24.98 14.57
CA ALA A 269 11.03 -25.93 13.81
C ALA A 269 11.42 -25.94 12.33
N ILE A 270 11.64 -24.76 11.73
CA ILE A 270 12.10 -24.62 10.34
C ILE A 270 13.51 -25.21 10.17
N GLU A 271 14.43 -24.96 11.10
CA GLU A 271 15.78 -25.51 11.02
C GLU A 271 15.78 -27.04 11.14
N THR A 272 14.91 -27.59 12.00
CA THR A 272 14.75 -29.04 12.15
C THR A 272 14.16 -29.68 10.89
N ALA A 273 13.10 -29.09 10.33
CA ALA A 273 12.50 -29.57 9.08
C ALA A 273 13.48 -29.46 7.90
N ARG A 274 14.26 -28.39 7.85
CA ARG A 274 15.28 -28.18 6.82
C ARG A 274 16.40 -29.22 6.90
N LYS A 275 16.94 -29.50 8.09
CA LYS A 275 17.98 -30.52 8.28
C LYS A 275 17.50 -31.92 7.90
N ALA A 276 16.25 -32.26 8.23
CA ALA A 276 15.67 -33.55 7.84
C ALA A 276 15.49 -33.66 6.31
N ALA A 277 15.12 -32.56 5.65
CA ALA A 277 14.98 -32.53 4.19
C ALA A 277 16.35 -32.59 3.47
N SER A 278 17.36 -31.88 3.98
CA SER A 278 18.71 -31.89 3.39
C SER A 278 19.41 -33.24 3.58
N SER A 279 19.26 -33.89 4.74
CA SER A 279 19.79 -35.24 4.95
C SER A 279 19.16 -36.26 4.01
N GLY A 280 17.83 -36.25 3.87
CA GLY A 280 17.14 -37.16 2.95
C GLY A 280 17.54 -36.96 1.49
N TYR A 281 17.81 -35.71 1.08
CA TYR A 281 18.30 -35.41 -0.26
C TYR A 281 19.76 -35.83 -0.49
N LEU A 282 20.62 -35.67 0.51
CA LEU A 282 22.01 -36.15 0.46
C LEU A 282 22.09 -37.68 0.36
N ASP A 283 21.27 -38.41 1.11
CA ASP A 283 21.20 -39.87 1.02
C ASP A 283 20.79 -40.34 -0.38
N ALA A 284 19.81 -39.66 -0.99
CA ALA A 284 19.40 -39.94 -2.37
C ALA A 284 20.51 -39.64 -3.40
N LEU A 285 21.28 -38.56 -3.22
CA LEU A 285 22.42 -38.24 -4.08
C LEU A 285 23.56 -39.26 -3.93
N HIS A 286 23.81 -39.74 -2.71
CA HIS A 286 24.80 -40.80 -2.48
C HIS A 286 24.41 -42.12 -3.14
N ASP A 287 23.13 -42.52 -3.09
CA ASP A 287 22.64 -43.71 -3.80
C ASP A 287 22.72 -43.54 -5.34
N LEU A 288 22.44 -42.34 -5.84
CA LEU A 288 22.57 -41.99 -7.25
C LEU A 288 24.04 -42.03 -7.73
N ALA A 289 24.99 -41.66 -6.87
CA ALA A 289 26.43 -41.76 -7.17
C ALA A 289 26.90 -43.21 -7.32
N VAL A 290 26.31 -44.14 -6.55
CA VAL A 290 26.62 -45.58 -6.63
C VAL A 290 26.02 -46.21 -7.90
N THR A 291 24.78 -45.83 -8.24
CA THR A 291 24.07 -46.39 -9.39
C THR A 291 24.49 -45.80 -10.74
N ARG A 292 25.05 -44.58 -10.77
CA ARG A 292 25.47 -43.89 -12.01
C ARG A 292 26.86 -43.23 -11.91
N PRO A 293 27.94 -44.01 -12.07
CA PRO A 293 29.30 -43.50 -11.90
C PRO A 293 29.74 -42.48 -12.96
N ALA A 294 29.05 -42.40 -14.11
CA ALA A 294 29.36 -41.43 -15.18
C ALA A 294 29.01 -39.97 -14.82
N LEU A 295 28.14 -39.75 -13.82
CA LEU A 295 27.72 -38.41 -13.37
C LEU A 295 28.35 -38.01 -12.03
N LYS A 296 29.34 -38.79 -11.56
CA LYS A 296 29.93 -38.65 -10.23
C LYS A 296 30.43 -37.24 -9.94
N ASP A 297 31.09 -36.58 -10.89
CA ASP A 297 31.60 -35.22 -10.71
C ASP A 297 30.48 -34.17 -10.52
N GLN A 298 29.34 -34.35 -11.18
CA GLN A 298 28.18 -33.47 -11.04
C GLN A 298 27.44 -33.72 -9.72
N ILE A 299 27.35 -34.98 -9.31
CA ILE A 299 26.73 -35.38 -8.05
C ILE A 299 27.59 -34.90 -6.86
N ASP A 300 28.92 -35.06 -6.93
CA ASP A 300 29.85 -34.58 -5.92
C ASP A 300 29.84 -33.05 -5.82
N ALA A 301 29.64 -32.33 -6.93
CA ALA A 301 29.46 -30.87 -6.92
C ALA A 301 28.18 -30.44 -6.21
N GLU A 302 27.08 -31.17 -6.39
CA GLU A 302 25.78 -30.90 -5.75
C GLU A 302 25.80 -31.27 -4.25
N ILE A 303 26.43 -32.39 -3.87
CA ILE A 303 26.68 -32.75 -2.47
C ILE A 303 27.46 -31.63 -1.76
N ARG A 304 28.54 -31.13 -2.38
CA ARG A 304 29.31 -29.99 -1.85
C ARG A 304 28.51 -28.69 -1.79
N ARG A 305 27.50 -28.51 -2.65
CA ARG A 305 26.61 -27.33 -2.64
C ARG A 305 25.66 -27.40 -1.45
N ILE A 306 25.05 -28.55 -1.18
CA ILE A 306 24.12 -28.75 -0.05
C ILE A 306 24.87 -28.68 1.29
N GLN A 307 26.06 -29.28 1.38
CA GLN A 307 26.91 -29.17 2.58
C GLN A 307 27.33 -27.72 2.86
N ARG A 308 27.57 -26.90 1.81
CA ARG A 308 27.82 -25.46 1.96
C ARG A 308 26.60 -24.68 2.42
N LEU A 309 25.40 -25.12 2.04
CA LEU A 309 24.15 -24.49 2.45
C LEU A 309 23.84 -24.75 3.93
N ASP A 310 24.18 -25.93 4.46
CA ASP A 310 23.87 -26.34 5.84
C ASP A 310 24.89 -25.88 6.89
N ASP A 311 26.06 -25.37 6.49
CA ASP A 311 27.12 -24.92 7.40
C ASP A 311 27.16 -23.38 7.48
N PRO A 312 26.45 -22.74 8.44
CA PRO A 312 26.20 -21.29 8.43
C PRO A 312 27.45 -20.44 8.70
N LYS A 313 28.56 -21.05 9.14
CA LYS A 313 29.81 -20.34 9.49
C LYS A 313 30.89 -20.37 8.42
N LYS A 314 30.80 -21.23 7.39
CA LYS A 314 31.83 -21.35 6.34
C LYS A 314 31.32 -21.17 4.90
N GLY A 315 30.04 -20.84 4.73
CA GLY A 315 29.45 -20.52 3.44
C GLY A 315 28.38 -19.45 3.54
N LYS A 316 28.75 -18.17 3.70
CA LYS A 316 27.87 -17.08 3.20
C LYS A 316 28.10 -16.92 1.69
N SER A 317 27.88 -18.02 0.99
CA SER A 317 28.00 -18.15 -0.45
C SER A 317 26.85 -19.04 -0.92
N GLY A 318 25.81 -18.41 -1.43
CA GLY A 318 24.78 -19.07 -2.24
C GLY A 318 23.38 -19.14 -1.63
N MET A 319 22.48 -18.34 -2.20
CA MET A 319 21.12 -18.74 -2.63
C MET A 319 19.90 -18.81 -1.69
N HIS A 320 19.93 -18.52 -0.38
CA HIS A 320 18.69 -18.60 0.44
C HIS A 320 18.47 -17.47 1.47
N ALA A 321 18.28 -16.24 1.00
CA ALA A 321 17.55 -15.19 1.74
C ALA A 321 16.75 -14.27 0.80
N ILE A 322 16.22 -14.85 -0.28
CA ILE A 322 15.28 -14.20 -1.20
C ILE A 322 13.86 -14.42 -0.66
N SER A 323 13.06 -13.35 -0.62
CA SER A 323 11.59 -13.30 -0.42
C SER A 323 11.21 -12.67 0.93
N SER A 324 10.59 -11.49 0.97
CA SER A 324 9.48 -11.10 0.10
C SER A 324 9.76 -9.85 -0.73
N ASN A 325 9.97 -10.08 -2.03
CA ASN A 325 10.01 -9.13 -3.15
C ASN A 325 10.99 -7.95 -3.03
N GLY A 326 12.23 -8.17 -3.48
CA GLY A 326 13.16 -7.10 -3.83
C GLY A 326 14.63 -7.34 -3.47
N ASP A 327 15.16 -8.54 -3.67
CA ASP A 327 16.62 -8.77 -3.57
C ASP A 327 17.33 -8.25 -4.83
N VAL A 328 17.37 -6.93 -4.95
CA VAL A 328 17.98 -6.24 -6.10
C VAL A 328 19.30 -5.56 -5.70
N PHE A 329 19.63 -5.47 -4.41
CA PHE A 329 20.81 -4.77 -3.90
C PHE A 329 21.70 -5.68 -3.06
N SER A 330 22.26 -6.73 -3.65
CA SER A 330 23.25 -7.56 -2.96
C SER A 330 24.46 -6.70 -2.55
N GLY A 331 24.71 -6.63 -1.26
CA GLY A 331 25.79 -5.85 -0.64
C GLY A 331 25.35 -4.61 0.11
N PHE A 332 24.11 -4.13 -0.06
CA PHE A 332 23.63 -2.95 0.67
C PHE A 332 22.94 -3.34 2.00
N GLU A 333 23.21 -2.57 3.05
CA GLU A 333 22.51 -2.63 4.33
C GLU A 333 21.22 -1.77 4.23
N ASP A 334 20.06 -2.38 4.51
CA ASP A 334 18.77 -1.68 4.47
C ASP A 334 18.44 -1.12 5.85
N ILE A 335 18.31 0.21 5.93
CA ILE A 335 17.85 0.94 7.11
C ILE A 335 16.47 1.50 6.82
N SER A 336 15.49 1.10 7.63
CA SER A 336 14.12 1.60 7.58
C SER A 336 13.87 2.54 8.76
N ASP A 337 12.91 3.46 8.64
CA ASP A 337 12.50 4.37 9.71
C ASP A 337 13.55 5.37 10.22
N ALA A 338 14.55 5.71 9.40
CA ALA A 338 15.47 6.79 9.70
C ALA A 338 14.79 8.16 9.56
N ARG A 339 15.31 9.19 10.24
CA ARG A 339 14.87 10.59 10.10
C ARG A 339 16.05 11.49 9.83
N LEU A 340 15.82 12.64 9.18
CA LEU A 340 16.84 13.69 9.12
C LEU A 340 17.17 14.14 10.55
N ALA A 341 18.44 14.33 10.86
CA ALA A 341 18.84 14.91 12.15
C ALA A 341 18.40 16.38 12.25
N ASP A 342 18.26 16.90 13.47
CA ASP A 342 17.83 18.30 13.69
C ASP A 342 18.89 19.33 13.27
N GLU A 343 20.12 18.88 13.00
CA GLU A 343 21.21 19.69 12.46
C GLU A 343 20.99 20.03 10.98
N GLU A 344 21.46 21.20 10.54
CA GLU A 344 21.42 21.56 9.12
C GLU A 344 22.25 20.59 8.26
N PRO A 345 21.73 20.17 7.09
CA PRO A 345 22.50 19.41 6.10
C PRO A 345 23.82 20.10 5.75
N LEU A 346 24.90 19.33 5.56
CA LEU A 346 26.17 19.88 5.08
C LEU A 346 26.05 20.31 3.61
N SER A 347 25.32 19.53 2.81
CA SER A 347 24.95 19.87 1.43
C SER A 347 23.65 19.16 1.05
N GLY A 348 23.14 19.40 -0.16
CA GLY A 348 21.95 18.69 -0.65
C GLY A 348 22.13 17.17 -0.78
N ALA A 349 23.37 16.69 -0.90
CA ALA A 349 23.69 15.27 -1.02
C ALA A 349 24.40 14.68 0.21
N ARG A 350 24.76 15.49 1.22
CA ARG A 350 25.47 15.06 2.44
C ARG A 350 24.79 15.60 3.68
N PHE A 351 24.28 14.73 4.54
CA PHE A 351 23.56 15.11 5.75
C PHE A 351 23.57 14.01 6.80
N LYS A 352 23.22 14.38 8.04
CA LYS A 352 23.11 13.46 9.15
C LYS A 352 21.68 12.91 9.26
N ILE A 353 21.58 11.62 9.56
CA ILE A 353 20.31 10.96 9.86
C ILE A 353 20.33 10.39 11.28
N THR A 354 19.17 10.29 11.90
CA THR A 354 18.96 9.64 13.19
C THR A 354 18.24 8.32 12.97
N HIS A 355 18.85 7.22 13.42
CA HIS A 355 18.28 5.87 13.37
C HIS A 355 18.65 5.12 14.66
N GLU A 356 17.68 4.51 15.33
CA GLU A 356 17.89 3.78 16.60
C GLU A 356 18.66 4.59 17.67
N GLY A 357 18.40 5.90 17.75
CA GLY A 357 19.08 6.80 18.70
C GLY A 357 20.54 7.11 18.35
N ARG A 358 21.02 6.71 17.17
CA ARG A 358 22.36 7.02 16.66
C ARG A 358 22.28 8.01 15.51
N THR A 359 23.21 8.94 15.47
CA THR A 359 23.37 9.88 14.36
C THR A 359 24.44 9.36 13.39
N LEU A 360 24.06 9.17 12.14
CA LEU A 360 24.93 8.67 11.07
C LEU A 360 25.08 9.72 9.99
N LEU A 361 26.31 9.96 9.54
CA LEU A 361 26.58 10.85 8.41
C LEU A 361 26.47 10.07 7.10
N VAL A 362 25.62 10.55 6.19
CA VAL A 362 25.30 9.88 4.93
C VAL A 362 25.60 10.79 3.75
N ARG A 363 26.08 10.18 2.65
CA ARG A 363 26.24 10.79 1.34
C ARG A 363 25.44 10.02 0.29
N LEU A 364 24.70 10.72 -0.56
CA LEU A 364 23.95 10.11 -1.65
C LEU A 364 24.89 9.53 -2.72
N LEU A 365 24.58 8.32 -3.18
CA LEU A 365 25.34 7.65 -4.22
C LEU A 365 25.12 8.27 -5.61
N TRP A 366 26.22 8.36 -6.37
CA TRP A 366 26.29 8.72 -7.79
C TRP A 366 25.80 10.11 -8.17
N ILE A 367 25.46 10.93 -7.19
CA ILE A 367 25.18 12.34 -7.40
C ILE A 367 26.05 13.15 -6.45
N ASP A 368 26.27 14.40 -6.82
CA ASP A 368 26.95 15.36 -5.97
C ASP A 368 26.28 16.74 -6.14
N CYS A 369 26.27 17.52 -5.07
CA CYS A 369 25.67 18.85 -5.07
C CYS A 369 26.79 19.91 -5.07
N PRO A 370 26.55 21.08 -5.70
CA PRO A 370 27.49 22.19 -5.60
C PRO A 370 27.84 22.55 -4.15
N PRO A 371 29.08 23.00 -3.90
CA PRO A 371 29.52 23.39 -2.57
C PRO A 371 28.76 24.62 -2.07
N VAL A 372 28.73 24.77 -0.75
CA VAL A 372 28.03 25.86 -0.04
C VAL A 372 29.00 27.01 0.32
N GLU A 373 30.30 26.72 0.27
CA GLU A 373 31.40 27.64 0.59
C GLU A 373 32.16 28.03 -0.69
N GLU A 374 32.57 29.30 -0.77
CA GLU A 374 33.24 29.88 -1.94
C GLU A 374 34.69 29.36 -2.11
N ASP A 375 35.34 29.00 -1.00
CA ASP A 375 36.73 28.51 -0.98
C ASP A 375 36.86 27.02 -1.35
N ASP A 376 35.76 26.33 -1.65
CA ASP A 376 35.78 24.90 -1.99
C ASP A 376 36.44 24.66 -3.35
N SER A 377 37.41 23.74 -3.38
CA SER A 377 38.12 23.32 -4.59
C SER A 377 37.20 22.79 -5.71
N ASP A 378 36.00 22.32 -5.37
CA ASP A 378 35.02 21.78 -6.32
C ASP A 378 34.20 22.87 -7.05
N VAL A 379 34.26 24.15 -6.64
CA VAL A 379 33.50 25.25 -7.29
C VAL A 379 33.74 25.28 -8.81
N LYS A 380 35.01 25.26 -9.22
CA LYS A 380 35.40 25.28 -10.65
C LYS A 380 34.92 24.05 -11.42
N ARG A 381 34.82 22.89 -10.74
CA ARG A 381 34.33 21.65 -11.34
C ARG A 381 32.85 21.79 -11.70
N PHE A 382 32.05 22.34 -10.79
CA PHE A 382 30.62 22.53 -10.98
C PHE A 382 30.29 23.69 -11.92
N ALA A 383 31.05 24.79 -11.88
CA ALA A 383 30.93 25.88 -12.85
C ALA A 383 31.08 25.36 -14.28
N LYS A 384 32.09 24.53 -14.52
CA LYS A 384 32.31 23.86 -15.82
C LYS A 384 31.22 22.84 -16.16
N TYR A 385 30.73 22.09 -15.16
CA TYR A 385 29.72 21.05 -15.37
C TYR A 385 28.37 21.62 -15.80
N PHE A 386 27.91 22.65 -15.10
CA PHE A 386 26.64 23.32 -15.36
C PHE A 386 26.75 24.47 -16.38
N SER A 387 27.97 24.85 -16.77
CA SER A 387 28.25 26.02 -17.62
C SER A 387 27.73 27.34 -17.03
N ILE A 388 28.00 27.57 -15.74
CA ILE A 388 27.60 28.76 -14.98
C ILE A 388 28.84 29.48 -14.43
N GLU A 389 28.65 30.68 -13.88
CA GLU A 389 29.72 31.44 -13.24
C GLU A 389 30.04 30.89 -11.84
N ASP A 390 31.29 31.09 -11.38
CA ASP A 390 31.75 30.55 -10.08
C ASP A 390 30.90 31.07 -8.91
N GLU A 391 30.40 32.30 -8.99
CA GLU A 391 29.52 32.93 -7.99
C GLU A 391 28.15 32.21 -7.88
N ASP A 392 27.60 31.80 -9.03
CA ASP A 392 26.29 31.13 -9.11
C ASP A 392 26.33 29.70 -8.55
N VAL A 393 27.49 29.04 -8.60
CA VAL A 393 27.68 27.68 -8.08
C VAL A 393 27.30 27.60 -6.61
N VAL A 394 27.74 28.57 -5.81
CA VAL A 394 27.50 28.61 -4.36
C VAL A 394 26.04 28.88 -4.04
N ALA A 395 25.39 29.74 -4.82
CA ALA A 395 23.96 30.00 -4.70
C ALA A 395 23.12 28.73 -4.98
N VAL A 396 23.50 27.95 -6.00
CA VAL A 396 22.87 26.65 -6.27
C VAL A 396 23.14 25.66 -5.13
N GLY A 397 24.35 25.63 -4.57
CA GLY A 397 24.71 24.75 -3.45
C GLY A 397 23.87 25.03 -2.20
N ARG A 398 23.70 26.31 -1.83
CA ARG A 398 22.80 26.73 -0.75
C ARG A 398 21.36 26.32 -1.02
N THR A 399 20.88 26.55 -2.25
CA THR A 399 19.53 26.15 -2.66
C THR A 399 19.32 24.64 -2.54
N ALA A 400 20.30 23.82 -2.95
CA ALA A 400 20.24 22.36 -2.83
C ALA A 400 20.21 21.89 -1.38
N ARG A 401 20.99 22.53 -0.50
CA ARG A 401 21.00 22.28 0.94
C ARG A 401 19.65 22.59 1.57
N ASP A 402 19.11 23.78 1.32
CA ASP A 402 17.84 24.24 1.90
C ASP A 402 16.66 23.43 1.35
N PHE A 403 16.71 23.06 0.07
CA PHE A 403 15.77 22.13 -0.54
C PHE A 403 15.78 20.79 0.19
N THR A 404 16.95 20.23 0.48
CA THR A 404 17.06 18.95 1.19
C THR A 404 16.58 19.04 2.63
N ALA A 405 16.97 20.10 3.34
CA ALA A 405 16.53 20.37 4.71
C ALA A 405 15.01 20.49 4.83
N THR A 406 14.37 21.12 3.85
CA THR A 406 12.91 21.31 3.83
C THR A 406 12.19 20.06 3.33
N TYR A 407 12.73 19.42 2.29
CA TYR A 407 12.06 18.30 1.62
C TYR A 407 12.09 17.02 2.44
N LEU A 408 13.14 16.77 3.22
CA LEU A 408 13.29 15.56 4.04
C LEU A 408 12.79 15.72 5.48
N ARG A 409 12.43 16.95 5.89
CA ARG A 409 11.94 17.24 7.24
C ARG A 409 10.69 16.41 7.57
N ASP A 410 10.69 15.81 8.75
CA ASP A 410 9.59 15.01 9.31
C ASP A 410 9.16 13.79 8.47
N LYS A 411 9.94 13.40 7.45
CA LYS A 411 9.64 12.22 6.62
C LYS A 411 10.38 10.99 7.11
N PRO A 412 9.74 9.80 7.11
CA PRO A 412 10.45 8.55 7.30
C PRO A 412 11.32 8.27 6.07
N LEU A 413 12.59 8.01 6.32
CA LEU A 413 13.61 7.78 5.32
C LEU A 413 13.96 6.29 5.31
N ARG A 414 13.96 5.68 4.11
CA ARG A 414 14.53 4.35 3.90
C ARG A 414 15.84 4.47 3.14
N LEU A 415 16.92 3.93 3.69
CA LEU A 415 18.25 4.02 3.11
C LEU A 415 18.78 2.63 2.77
N LEU A 416 19.35 2.50 1.57
CA LEU A 416 20.19 1.35 1.21
C LEU A 416 21.64 1.81 1.25
N ILE A 417 22.39 1.34 2.24
CA ILE A 417 23.75 1.78 2.56
C ILE A 417 24.77 0.80 1.98
N ARG A 418 25.75 1.32 1.26
CA ARG A 418 26.90 0.55 0.78
C ARG A 418 27.78 0.15 1.98
N PRO A 419 28.36 -1.06 2.01
CA PRO A 419 29.12 -1.53 3.17
C PRO A 419 30.47 -0.82 3.28
N ASP A 420 30.95 -0.28 2.15
CA ASP A 420 32.13 0.57 2.08
C ASP A 420 31.84 1.93 2.75
N ARG A 421 32.69 2.30 3.71
CA ARG A 421 32.68 3.62 4.33
C ARG A 421 33.74 4.51 3.69
N ASP A 422 33.42 5.78 3.49
CA ASP A 422 34.42 6.77 3.11
C ASP A 422 35.46 6.94 4.24
N LYS A 423 36.63 7.49 3.94
CA LYS A 423 37.74 7.67 4.91
C LYS A 423 37.31 8.43 6.17
N ASP A 424 36.33 9.32 6.02
CA ASP A 424 35.77 10.17 7.07
C ASP A 424 34.62 9.48 7.84
N GLY A 425 34.40 8.18 7.61
CA GLY A 425 33.32 7.41 8.21
C GLY A 425 31.93 7.68 7.62
N THR A 426 31.84 8.46 6.53
CA THR A 426 30.58 8.75 5.84
C THR A 426 30.05 7.49 5.14
N LEU A 427 28.74 7.24 5.29
CA LEU A 427 28.06 6.12 4.66
C LEU A 427 27.52 6.52 3.29
N ALA A 428 27.85 5.77 2.25
CA ALA A 428 27.31 6.02 0.91
C ALA A 428 25.97 5.30 0.74
N ALA A 429 24.88 6.02 0.45
CA ALA A 429 23.54 5.43 0.47
C ALA A 429 22.65 5.84 -0.72
N LEU A 430 21.66 5.00 -1.00
CA LEU A 430 20.50 5.34 -1.81
C LEU A 430 19.34 5.70 -0.87
N LEU A 431 18.68 6.83 -1.11
CA LEU A 431 17.57 7.29 -0.28
C LEU A 431 16.23 7.10 -1.00
N PHE A 432 15.33 6.34 -0.39
CA PHE A 432 13.98 6.08 -0.88
C PHE A 432 12.93 6.74 0.00
N LEU A 433 11.98 7.40 -0.65
CA LEU A 433 10.81 8.01 -0.03
C LEU A 433 9.54 7.29 -0.49
N PRO A 434 8.56 6.99 0.39
CA PRO A 434 7.42 6.12 0.08
C PRO A 434 6.60 6.50 -1.16
N ASN A 435 6.42 7.80 -1.43
CA ASN A 435 5.57 8.28 -2.52
C ASN A 435 6.33 8.91 -3.69
N VAL A 436 7.66 8.96 -3.61
CA VAL A 436 8.52 9.68 -4.57
C VAL A 436 9.53 8.73 -5.21
N GLY A 437 9.88 7.63 -4.54
CA GLY A 437 10.94 6.74 -4.96
C GLY A 437 12.31 7.30 -4.59
N LEU A 438 13.26 7.23 -5.53
CA LEU A 438 14.65 7.60 -5.29
C LEU A 438 14.82 9.12 -5.19
N TYR A 439 15.28 9.62 -4.04
CA TYR A 439 15.43 11.06 -3.80
C TYR A 439 16.47 11.72 -4.72
N GLN A 440 17.51 10.99 -5.13
CA GLN A 440 18.50 11.49 -6.09
C GLN A 440 17.87 11.93 -7.41
N ASN A 441 16.81 11.25 -7.86
CA ASN A 441 16.09 11.64 -9.07
C ASN A 441 15.45 13.02 -8.93
N VAL A 442 14.99 13.37 -7.72
CA VAL A 442 14.39 14.68 -7.43
C VAL A 442 15.45 15.78 -7.57
N LEU A 443 16.60 15.62 -6.92
CA LEU A 443 17.68 16.60 -6.97
C LEU A 443 18.20 16.83 -8.39
N VAL A 444 18.42 15.74 -9.15
CA VAL A 444 18.88 15.81 -10.55
C VAL A 444 17.81 16.46 -11.45
N ASN A 445 16.55 16.07 -11.30
CA ASN A 445 15.45 16.62 -12.09
C ASN A 445 15.19 18.12 -11.83
N HIS A 446 15.51 18.61 -10.63
CA HIS A 446 15.46 20.03 -10.29
C HIS A 446 16.74 20.79 -10.65
N GLY A 447 17.76 20.13 -11.25
CA GLY A 447 19.02 20.78 -11.59
C GLY A 447 19.84 21.24 -10.38
N LEU A 448 19.67 20.56 -9.23
CA LEU A 448 20.35 20.87 -7.96
C LEU A 448 21.51 19.90 -7.65
N ALA A 449 21.67 18.86 -8.45
CA ALA A 449 22.76 17.89 -8.33
C ALA A 449 23.28 17.47 -9.71
N SER A 450 24.58 17.22 -9.80
CA SER A 450 25.24 16.63 -10.97
C SER A 450 25.33 15.11 -10.82
N VAL A 451 25.19 14.37 -11.92
CA VAL A 451 25.41 12.93 -11.92
C VAL A 451 26.92 12.64 -11.98
N MET A 452 27.44 11.98 -10.95
CA MET A 452 28.86 11.62 -10.78
C MET A 452 29.02 10.09 -10.79
N PRO A 453 29.03 9.45 -11.97
CA PRO A 453 29.19 8.00 -12.06
C PRO A 453 30.62 7.59 -11.70
N PRO A 454 30.81 6.45 -11.00
CA PRO A 454 32.14 5.89 -10.82
C PRO A 454 32.71 5.40 -12.17
N PRO A 455 34.04 5.27 -12.30
CA PRO A 455 34.67 4.70 -13.49
C PRO A 455 34.04 3.35 -13.87
N ARG A 456 33.91 3.06 -15.17
CA ARG A 456 33.20 1.86 -15.68
C ARG A 456 33.69 0.54 -15.05
N GLU A 457 34.97 0.44 -14.73
CA GLU A 457 35.60 -0.72 -14.08
C GLU A 457 35.10 -0.95 -12.64
N LYS A 458 34.62 0.11 -11.97
CA LYS A 458 34.06 0.09 -10.62
C LYS A 458 32.53 0.04 -10.60
N GLN A 459 31.88 -0.12 -11.76
CA GLN A 459 30.44 -0.33 -11.88
C GLN A 459 30.17 -1.83 -11.80
N HIS A 460 29.98 -2.31 -10.57
CA HIS A 460 30.01 -3.73 -10.24
C HIS A 460 28.84 -4.49 -10.87
N ASN A 461 27.64 -3.88 -10.92
CA ASN A 461 26.40 -4.61 -11.24
C ASN A 461 25.60 -4.02 -12.41
N ALA A 462 24.88 -4.87 -13.15
CA ALA A 462 24.02 -4.47 -14.27
C ALA A 462 22.92 -3.47 -13.85
N MET A 463 22.41 -3.57 -12.62
CA MET A 463 21.44 -2.60 -12.10
C MET A 463 22.07 -1.24 -11.76
N GLU A 464 23.30 -1.18 -11.25
CA GLU A 464 23.98 0.12 -11.05
C GLU A 464 24.08 0.87 -12.37
N ARG A 465 24.37 0.15 -13.47
CA ARG A 465 24.37 0.72 -14.81
C ARG A 465 22.98 1.20 -15.25
N ALA A 466 21.91 0.49 -14.88
CA ALA A 466 20.54 0.88 -15.16
C ALA A 466 20.12 2.16 -14.38
N PHE A 467 20.51 2.25 -13.10
CA PHE A 467 20.28 3.46 -12.30
C PHE A 467 21.07 4.65 -12.83
N LEU A 468 22.36 4.47 -13.13
CA LEU A 468 23.19 5.51 -13.74
C LEU A 468 22.64 5.97 -15.09
N SER A 469 22.14 5.04 -15.91
CA SER A 469 21.47 5.36 -17.18
C SER A 469 20.20 6.20 -16.95
N THR A 470 19.43 5.88 -15.91
CA THR A 470 18.21 6.63 -15.53
C THR A 470 18.53 8.02 -14.98
N LEU A 471 19.56 8.13 -14.15
CA LEU A 471 20.05 9.43 -13.65
C LEU A 471 20.55 10.30 -14.81
N GLY A 472 21.32 9.72 -15.74
CA GLY A 472 21.79 10.43 -16.93
C GLY A 472 20.67 10.87 -17.86
N SER A 473 19.62 10.05 -18.04
CA SER A 473 18.46 10.44 -18.86
C SER A 473 17.62 11.54 -18.19
N LEU A 474 17.47 11.49 -16.86
CA LEU A 474 16.81 12.54 -16.08
C LEU A 474 17.57 13.86 -16.14
N GLU A 475 18.89 13.81 -16.02
CA GLU A 475 19.74 14.99 -16.14
C GLU A 475 19.65 15.63 -17.54
N ALA A 476 19.72 14.81 -18.60
CA ALA A 476 19.54 15.28 -19.96
C ALA A 476 18.14 15.90 -20.17
N ALA A 477 17.10 15.28 -19.60
CA ALA A 477 15.74 15.81 -19.65
C ALA A 477 15.61 17.15 -18.90
N ALA A 478 16.23 17.28 -17.73
CA ALA A 478 16.27 18.53 -16.96
C ALA A 478 16.95 19.64 -17.76
N LYS A 479 18.10 19.34 -18.38
CA LYS A 479 18.86 20.28 -19.21
C LYS A 479 18.09 20.78 -20.44
N HIS A 480 17.22 19.96 -21.03
CA HIS A 480 16.45 20.32 -22.23
C HIS A 480 15.04 20.87 -21.94
N ARG A 481 14.64 20.95 -20.67
CA ARG A 481 13.32 21.45 -20.27
C ARG A 481 13.24 22.96 -20.45
N LYS A 482 12.05 23.47 -20.83
CA LYS A 482 11.77 24.91 -20.92
C LYS A 482 10.63 25.31 -19.98
N PRO A 483 10.83 26.19 -18.99
CA PRO A 483 12.13 26.73 -18.57
C PRO A 483 13.03 25.66 -17.94
N ALA A 484 14.35 25.82 -18.09
CA ALA A 484 15.32 24.92 -17.47
C ALA A 484 15.28 25.07 -15.93
N PRO A 485 15.46 23.99 -15.15
CA PRO A 485 15.40 24.04 -13.70
C PRO A 485 16.79 24.23 -13.06
N GLY A 486 16.83 24.92 -11.92
CA GLY A 486 18.02 25.02 -11.06
C GLY A 486 19.24 25.60 -11.78
N ALA A 487 20.39 24.94 -11.65
CA ALA A 487 21.63 25.36 -12.28
C ALA A 487 21.55 25.46 -13.82
N TRP A 488 20.69 24.66 -14.45
CA TRP A 488 20.53 24.68 -15.90
C TRP A 488 19.86 25.98 -16.39
N ALA A 489 19.02 26.62 -15.56
CA ALA A 489 18.42 27.93 -15.89
C ALA A 489 19.48 29.02 -16.03
N LEU A 490 20.42 29.04 -15.07
CA LEU A 490 21.51 30.02 -15.03
C LEU A 490 22.46 29.85 -16.22
N SER A 491 22.58 28.62 -16.75
CA SER A 491 23.37 28.34 -17.95
C SER A 491 22.76 28.94 -19.23
N GLU A 492 21.43 28.98 -19.35
CA GLU A 492 20.74 29.64 -20.46
C GLU A 492 20.93 31.16 -20.36
N GLU A 493 20.76 31.74 -19.18
CA GLU A 493 21.00 33.17 -18.95
C GLU A 493 22.46 33.58 -19.22
N ALA A 494 23.43 32.77 -18.78
CA ALA A 494 24.84 33.01 -19.05
C ALA A 494 25.17 32.91 -20.56
N THR A 495 24.46 32.06 -21.30
CA THR A 495 24.63 31.91 -22.75
C THR A 495 23.99 33.09 -23.50
N GLU A 496 22.80 33.53 -23.08
CA GLU A 496 22.12 34.71 -23.63
C GLU A 496 22.91 36.00 -23.37
N ARG A 497 23.50 36.17 -22.17
CA ARG A 497 24.40 37.31 -21.87
C ARG A 497 25.68 37.33 -22.71
N ARG A 498 26.09 36.19 -23.27
CA ARG A 498 27.31 36.06 -24.11
C ARG A 498 27.04 36.17 -25.61
N GLN A 499 25.78 36.15 -26.06
CA GLN A 499 25.43 36.44 -27.45
C GLN A 499 25.07 37.94 -27.57
N PRO A 500 25.84 38.75 -28.33
CA PRO A 500 25.61 40.19 -28.46
C PRO A 500 24.34 40.55 -29.24
#